data_AF-A0A0X3VP10-F1
#
_entry.id   AF-A0A0X3VP10-F1
#
_cell.length_a   1.000
_cell.length_b   1.000
_cell.length_c   1.000
_cell.angle_alpha   90.00
_cell.angle_beta   90.00
_cell.angle_gamma   90.00
#
_symmetry.space_group_name_H-M   'P 1'
#
loop_
_entity.id
_entity.type
_entity.pdbx_description
1 polymer ?
#
loop_
_entity_poly.entity_id
_entity_poly.type
_entity_poly.pdbx_seq_one_letter_code
_entity_poly.pdbx_strand_id
1 'polypeptide(L)'
;MATSGARSKTLGGLGQWWGVLAGLLLIAAWINSSAGPAVVIALSAITVAWCLFQAPVTCGAPVRGRDDGCRNNASGILLGCHIRQHRWQKLKMLILRRQVRHFCAGLFSDGKATIVTLAGIGSFVSGLVALVPGVVVH
;
A
#
# COMPACT_ATOMS: atom_id res chain seq x y z
N MET A 1 -34.89 10.00 -14.41
CA MET A 1 -34.60 8.75 -13.67
C MET A 1 -33.60 7.95 -14.47
N ALA A 2 -32.34 7.89 -14.03
CA ALA A 2 -31.30 7.09 -14.69
C ALA A 2 -31.00 5.87 -13.81
N THR A 3 -31.47 4.70 -14.25
CA THR A 3 -31.23 3.40 -13.63
C THR A 3 -29.78 3.00 -13.87
N SER A 4 -28.92 3.20 -12.87
CA SER A 4 -27.53 2.71 -12.92
C SER A 4 -27.50 1.26 -12.48
N GLY A 5 -27.27 0.37 -13.45
CA GLY A 5 -27.20 -1.08 -13.28
C GLY A 5 -26.22 -1.48 -12.18
N ALA A 6 -26.70 -2.34 -11.30
CA ALA A 6 -25.91 -3.02 -10.29
C ALA A 6 -24.87 -3.92 -10.98
N ARG A 7 -23.63 -3.43 -11.13
CA ARG A 7 -22.48 -4.31 -11.43
C ARG A 7 -22.32 -5.28 -10.26
N SER A 8 -22.48 -6.56 -10.56
CA SER A 8 -22.12 -7.70 -9.72
C SER A 8 -20.80 -7.43 -8.97
N LYS A 9 -20.88 -7.35 -7.64
CA LYS A 9 -19.74 -7.18 -6.72
C LYS A 9 -19.39 -8.52 -6.06
N THR A 10 -19.16 -9.59 -6.80
CA THR A 10 -18.93 -10.90 -6.17
C THR A 10 -17.51 -11.14 -5.64
N LEU A 11 -16.55 -10.20 -5.80
CA LEU A 11 -15.22 -10.27 -5.16
C LEU A 11 -14.67 -8.90 -4.71
N GLY A 12 -15.55 -7.91 -4.47
CA GLY A 12 -15.24 -6.48 -4.36
C GLY A 12 -14.40 -5.99 -3.18
N GLY A 13 -13.66 -6.88 -2.51
CA GLY A 13 -12.72 -6.53 -1.44
C GLY A 13 -11.61 -7.57 -1.29
N LEU A 14 -11.94 -8.86 -1.38
CA LEU A 14 -10.98 -9.96 -1.22
C LEU A 14 -9.89 -9.97 -2.31
N GLY A 15 -10.29 -9.73 -3.56
CA GLY A 15 -9.34 -9.64 -4.67
C GLY A 15 -8.33 -8.50 -4.53
N GLN A 16 -8.59 -7.51 -3.67
CA GLN A 16 -7.70 -6.37 -3.47
C GLN A 16 -6.63 -6.63 -2.38
N TRP A 17 -6.81 -7.67 -1.55
CA TRP A 17 -5.89 -8.09 -0.49
C TRP A 17 -4.84 -9.12 -0.93
N TRP A 18 -4.72 -9.40 -2.24
CA TRP A 18 -3.77 -10.37 -2.77
C TRP A 18 -2.32 -10.10 -2.35
N GLY A 19 -1.93 -8.83 -2.17
CA GLY A 19 -0.57 -8.50 -1.73
C GLY A 19 -0.26 -8.91 -0.28
N VAL A 20 -1.25 -9.23 0.54
CA VAL A 20 -1.02 -9.89 1.84
C VAL A 20 -0.47 -11.29 1.63
N LEU A 21 -0.98 -12.03 0.63
CA LEU A 21 -0.44 -13.33 0.26
C LEU A 21 0.99 -13.19 -0.25
N ALA A 22 1.28 -12.16 -1.06
CA ALA A 22 2.65 -11.89 -1.50
C ALA A 22 3.59 -11.59 -0.32
N GLY A 23 3.13 -10.82 0.68
CA GLY A 23 3.88 -10.57 1.91
C GLY A 23 4.10 -11.84 2.75
N LEU A 24 3.09 -12.71 2.86
CA LEU A 24 3.24 -14.01 3.54
C LEU A 24 4.21 -14.93 2.80
N LEU A 25 4.17 -14.96 1.47
CA LEU A 25 5.13 -15.71 0.65
C LEU A 25 6.55 -15.15 0.81
N LEU A 26 6.70 -13.83 0.94
CA LEU A 26 8.00 -13.22 1.23
C LEU A 26 8.57 -13.69 2.57
N ILE A 27 7.74 -13.76 3.60
CA ILE A 27 8.13 -14.28 4.92
C ILE A 27 8.51 -15.76 4.79
N ALA A 28 7.71 -16.55 4.07
CA ALA A 28 8.01 -17.96 3.82
C ALA A 28 9.31 -18.17 3.03
N ALA A 29 9.62 -17.28 2.08
CA ALA A 29 10.87 -17.30 1.32
C ALA A 29 12.09 -17.04 2.23
N TRP A 30 11.97 -16.18 3.24
CA TRP A 30 13.05 -16.00 4.23
C TRP A 30 13.27 -17.21 5.13
N ILE A 31 12.20 -17.95 5.46
CA ILE A 31 12.28 -19.14 6.32
C ILE A 31 12.83 -20.34 5.53
N ASN A 32 12.58 -20.40 4.22
CA ASN A 32 12.98 -21.52 3.39
C ASN A 32 14.34 -21.27 2.73
N SER A 33 15.34 -22.04 3.12
CA SER A 33 16.70 -21.98 2.57
C SER A 33 16.78 -22.26 1.06
N SER A 34 15.74 -22.83 0.44
CA SER A 34 15.72 -23.04 -1.01
C SER A 34 15.37 -21.79 -1.83
N ALA A 35 14.95 -20.69 -1.18
CA ALA A 35 14.55 -19.47 -1.88
C ALA A 35 15.77 -18.57 -2.14
N GLY A 36 16.21 -18.53 -3.40
CA GLY A 36 17.34 -17.69 -3.79
C GLY A 36 17.06 -16.17 -3.64
N PRO A 37 18.11 -15.34 -3.62
CA PRO A 37 18.00 -13.87 -3.47
C PRO A 37 17.03 -13.22 -4.47
N ALA A 38 17.00 -13.72 -5.71
CA ALA A 38 16.12 -13.22 -6.76
C ALA A 38 14.63 -13.35 -6.39
N VAL A 39 14.23 -14.42 -5.72
CA VAL A 39 12.83 -14.64 -5.30
C VAL A 39 12.44 -13.65 -4.21
N VAL A 40 13.31 -13.46 -3.22
CA VAL A 40 13.09 -12.52 -2.12
C VAL A 40 13.00 -11.08 -2.64
N ILE A 41 13.87 -10.69 -3.57
CA ILE A 41 13.85 -9.36 -4.20
C ILE A 41 12.56 -9.17 -5.00
N ALA A 42 12.16 -10.15 -5.80
CA ALA A 42 10.93 -10.07 -6.60
C ALA A 42 9.68 -9.94 -5.71
N LEU A 43 9.55 -10.79 -4.70
CA LEU A 43 8.43 -10.72 -3.74
C LEU A 43 8.41 -9.42 -2.94
N SER A 44 9.60 -8.90 -2.57
CA SER A 44 9.75 -7.61 -1.91
C SER A 44 9.24 -6.47 -2.81
N ALA A 45 9.68 -6.43 -4.07
CA ALA A 45 9.26 -5.42 -5.03
C ALA A 45 7.75 -5.46 -5.31
N ILE A 46 7.19 -6.67 -5.49
CA ILE A 46 5.75 -6.89 -5.71
C ILE A 46 4.95 -6.39 -4.50
N THR A 47 5.37 -6.74 -3.28
CA THR A 47 4.65 -6.35 -2.06
C THR A 47 4.71 -4.85 -1.84
N VAL A 48 5.86 -4.22 -2.07
CA VAL A 48 6.01 -2.75 -2.02
C VAL A 48 5.10 -2.09 -3.05
N ALA A 49 5.13 -2.54 -4.31
CA ALA A 49 4.29 -1.99 -5.37
C ALA A 49 2.79 -2.11 -5.03
N TRP A 50 2.38 -3.25 -4.47
CA TRP A 50 1.00 -3.42 -4.00
C TRP A 50 0.65 -2.45 -2.86
N CYS A 51 1.52 -2.28 -1.86
CA CYS A 51 1.31 -1.33 -0.76
C CYS A 51 1.15 0.10 -1.27
N LEU A 52 1.98 0.49 -2.25
CA LEU A 52 1.96 1.84 -2.82
C LEU A 52 0.74 2.10 -3.70
N PHE A 53 0.31 1.12 -4.51
CA PHE A 53 -0.62 1.36 -5.62
C PHE A 53 -1.97 0.65 -5.55
N GLN A 54 -2.15 -0.37 -4.73
CA GLN A 54 -3.36 -1.20 -4.76
C GLN A 54 -3.98 -1.47 -3.38
N ALA A 55 -3.18 -1.43 -2.32
CA ALA A 55 -3.63 -1.77 -0.98
C ALA A 55 -4.85 -0.95 -0.53
N PRO A 56 -5.91 -1.60 -0.01
CA PRO A 56 -7.15 -0.90 0.37
C PRO A 56 -6.94 -0.11 1.66
N VAL A 57 -6.53 1.16 1.52
CA VAL A 57 -6.34 2.10 2.63
C VAL A 57 -7.41 3.19 2.60
N THR A 58 -7.62 3.87 3.72
CA THR A 58 -8.53 5.02 3.78
C THR A 58 -7.91 6.22 3.04
N CYS A 59 -8.72 7.01 2.33
CA CYS A 59 -8.22 8.13 1.54
C CYS A 59 -7.60 9.26 2.39
N GLY A 60 -8.23 9.62 3.50
CA GLY A 60 -7.74 10.63 4.46
C GLY A 60 -7.56 12.05 3.90
N ALA A 61 -8.00 12.33 2.67
CA ALA A 61 -7.83 13.65 2.07
C ALA A 61 -8.65 14.70 2.86
N PRO A 62 -8.11 15.91 3.09
CA PRO A 62 -8.80 16.95 3.85
C PRO A 62 -10.04 17.42 3.10
N VAL A 63 -11.18 17.38 3.78
CA VAL A 63 -12.49 17.80 3.23
C VAL A 63 -12.96 19.02 4.04
N ARG A 64 -13.59 20.00 3.36
CA ARG A 64 -14.17 21.16 4.06
C ARG A 64 -15.29 20.68 4.99
N GLY A 65 -15.24 21.10 6.27
CA GLY A 65 -16.28 20.78 7.26
C GLY A 65 -16.13 19.42 7.95
N ARG A 66 -15.00 18.72 7.80
CA ARG A 66 -14.70 17.51 8.57
C ARG A 66 -13.19 17.41 8.86
N ASP A 67 -12.85 17.25 10.13
CA ASP A 67 -11.45 17.14 10.58
C ASP A 67 -10.85 15.75 10.29
N ASP A 68 -11.67 14.70 10.35
CA ASP A 68 -11.31 13.31 10.03
C ASP A 68 -11.21 12.99 8.52
N GLY A 69 -11.44 13.98 7.64
CA GLY A 69 -11.18 13.88 6.20
C GLY A 69 -12.04 12.85 5.44
N CYS A 70 -11.56 12.45 4.26
CA CYS A 70 -12.28 11.53 3.38
C CYS A 70 -12.17 10.07 3.86
N ARG A 71 -13.30 9.46 4.22
CA ARG A 71 -13.41 8.07 4.71
C ARG A 71 -13.58 7.02 3.60
N ASN A 72 -13.44 7.42 2.33
CA ASN A 72 -13.61 6.50 1.23
C ASN A 72 -12.34 5.65 1.02
N ASN A 73 -12.50 4.44 0.47
CA ASN A 73 -11.36 3.59 0.16
C ASN A 73 -10.52 4.21 -0.98
N ALA A 74 -9.21 4.20 -0.78
CA ALA A 74 -8.20 4.55 -1.76
C ALA A 74 -7.52 3.28 -2.29
N SER A 75 -6.80 3.44 -3.41
CA SER A 75 -6.05 2.37 -4.05
C SER A 75 -4.56 2.55 -3.74
N GLY A 76 -4.11 2.07 -2.59
CA GLY A 76 -2.73 2.17 -2.15
C GLY A 76 -2.39 3.47 -1.41
N ILE A 77 -1.18 3.48 -0.85
CA ILE A 77 -0.65 4.60 -0.08
C ILE A 77 -0.52 5.87 -0.94
N LEU A 78 -0.09 5.73 -2.21
CA LEU A 78 0.17 6.88 -3.08
C LEU A 78 -1.05 7.37 -3.83
N LEU A 79 -1.98 6.49 -4.23
CA LEU A 79 -3.20 6.97 -4.90
C LEU A 79 -4.26 7.41 -3.90
N GLY A 80 -5.10 8.35 -4.33
CA GLY A 80 -6.32 8.74 -3.61
C GLY A 80 -7.51 7.83 -3.93
N CYS A 81 -8.69 8.21 -3.46
CA CYS A 81 -9.93 7.54 -3.81
C CYS A 81 -10.36 7.79 -5.28
N HIS A 82 -11.55 7.33 -5.66
CA HIS A 82 -12.09 7.53 -7.01
C HIS A 82 -12.30 9.02 -7.38
N ILE A 83 -12.32 9.92 -6.40
CA ILE A 83 -12.49 11.37 -6.61
C ILE A 83 -11.16 11.97 -7.08
N ARG A 84 -11.14 12.53 -8.30
CA ARG A 84 -9.93 13.11 -8.91
C ARG A 84 -9.31 14.22 -8.05
N GLN A 85 -10.11 15.06 -7.43
CA GLN A 85 -9.63 16.14 -6.56
C GLN A 85 -8.81 15.61 -5.38
N HIS A 86 -9.22 14.51 -4.75
CA HIS A 86 -8.49 13.92 -3.64
C HIS A 86 -7.17 13.29 -4.08
N ARG A 87 -7.10 12.73 -5.30
CA ARG A 87 -5.84 12.25 -5.88
C ARG A 87 -4.83 13.38 -6.07
N TRP A 88 -5.27 14.51 -6.63
CA TRP A 88 -4.42 15.69 -6.80
C TRP A 88 -3.97 16.28 -5.47
N GLN A 89 -4.85 16.36 -4.48
CA GLN A 89 -4.47 16.81 -3.13
C GLN A 89 -3.41 15.90 -2.52
N LYS A 90 -3.58 14.58 -2.61
CA LYS A 90 -2.63 13.61 -2.06
C LYS A 90 -1.27 13.66 -2.77
N LEU A 91 -1.27 13.76 -4.11
CA LEU A 91 -0.06 13.95 -4.90
C LEU A 91 0.64 15.28 -4.56
N LYS A 92 -0.13 16.34 -4.39
CA LYS A 92 0.38 17.66 -4.00
C LYS A 92 1.06 17.60 -2.63
N MET A 93 0.49 16.86 -1.68
CA MET A 93 1.10 16.65 -0.35
C MET A 93 2.43 15.90 -0.41
N LEU A 94 2.57 14.97 -1.36
CA LEU A 94 3.82 14.23 -1.58
C LEU A 94 4.91 15.10 -2.21
N ILE A 95 4.54 15.95 -3.17
CA ILE A 95 5.49 16.78 -3.94
C ILE A 95 5.93 18.01 -3.12
N LEU A 96 5.01 18.66 -2.41
CA LEU A 96 5.35 19.83 -1.61
C LEU A 96 6.05 19.41 -0.32
N ARG A 97 7.34 19.70 -0.23
CA ARG A 97 8.20 19.43 0.95
C ARG A 97 7.57 19.87 2.28
N ARG A 98 6.82 20.98 2.29
CA ARG A 98 6.09 21.50 3.46
C ARG A 98 4.93 20.59 3.92
N GLN A 99 4.37 19.80 3.02
CA GLN A 99 3.21 18.93 3.25
C GLN A 99 3.58 17.45 3.39
N VAL A 100 4.82 17.06 3.06
CA VAL A 100 5.31 15.68 3.25
C VAL A 100 5.16 15.23 4.70
N ARG A 101 5.40 16.12 5.67
CA ARG A 101 5.19 15.80 7.09
C ARG A 101 3.74 15.41 7.40
N HIS A 102 2.77 16.13 6.83
CA HIS A 102 1.34 15.81 6.98
C HIS A 102 0.98 14.51 6.27
N PHE A 103 1.59 14.24 5.12
CA PHE A 103 1.44 12.96 4.42
C PHE A 103 1.95 11.80 5.28
N CYS A 104 3.18 11.89 5.81
CA CYS A 104 3.75 10.87 6.68
C CYS A 104 2.94 10.67 7.96
N ALA A 105 2.45 11.75 8.59
CA ALA A 105 1.56 11.64 9.74
C ALA A 105 0.25 10.91 9.39
N GLY A 106 -0.29 11.16 8.19
CA GLY A 106 -1.48 10.47 7.66
C GLY A 106 -1.26 8.99 7.35
N LEU A 107 -0.03 8.52 7.16
CA LEU A 107 0.26 7.09 6.99
C LEU A 107 -0.03 6.29 8.28
N PHE A 108 0.09 6.95 9.44
CA PHE A 108 -0.07 6.33 10.75
C PHE A 108 -1.37 6.74 11.47
N SER A 109 -2.23 7.54 10.83
CA SER A 109 -3.47 8.01 11.45
C SER A 109 -4.63 7.01 11.34
N ASP A 110 -4.48 5.96 10.52
CA ASP A 110 -5.48 4.90 10.32
C ASP A 110 -4.81 3.53 10.51
N GLY A 111 -5.48 2.60 11.20
CA GLY A 111 -4.95 1.25 11.44
C GLY A 111 -4.64 0.48 10.14
N LYS A 112 -5.47 0.62 9.10
CA LYS A 112 -5.22 -0.03 7.81
C LYS A 112 -4.01 0.57 7.11
N ALA A 113 -3.89 1.90 7.12
CA ALA A 113 -2.76 2.60 6.53
C ALA A 113 -1.46 2.21 7.27
N THR A 114 -1.48 2.16 8.60
CA THR A 114 -0.34 1.78 9.43
C THR A 114 0.16 0.39 9.08
N ILE A 115 -0.72 -0.62 9.02
CA ILE A 115 -0.33 -2.00 8.71
C ILE A 115 0.28 -2.08 7.31
N VAL A 116 -0.35 -1.46 6.31
CA VAL A 116 0.14 -1.46 4.92
C VAL A 116 1.48 -0.71 4.81
N THR A 117 1.65 0.39 5.54
CA THR A 117 2.91 1.14 5.58
C THR A 117 4.02 0.31 6.22
N LEU A 118 3.75 -0.37 7.34
CA LEU A 118 4.72 -1.27 7.99
C LEU A 118 5.08 -2.45 7.07
N ALA A 119 4.10 -3.04 6.39
CA ALA A 119 4.34 -4.09 5.41
C ALA A 119 5.21 -3.58 4.25
N GLY A 120 4.91 -2.39 3.72
CA GLY A 120 5.70 -1.75 2.68
C GLY A 120 7.14 -1.47 3.11
N ILE A 121 7.35 -0.94 4.33
CA ILE A 121 8.69 -0.69 4.88
C ILE A 121 9.43 -2.02 5.09
N GLY A 122 8.78 -3.02 5.71
CA GLY A 122 9.38 -4.33 5.95
C GLY A 122 9.79 -5.04 4.65
N SER A 123 8.92 -5.03 3.64
CA SER A 123 9.26 -5.57 2.32
C SER A 123 10.38 -4.79 1.63
N PHE A 124 10.40 -3.46 1.75
CA PHE A 124 11.48 -2.65 1.18
C PHE A 124 12.83 -2.98 1.82
N VAL A 125 12.89 -3.02 3.16
CA VAL A 125 14.11 -3.40 3.91
C VAL A 125 14.52 -4.83 3.57
N SER A 126 13.57 -5.77 3.51
CA SER A 126 13.81 -7.15 3.08
C SER A 126 14.48 -7.22 1.70
N GLY A 127 13.99 -6.46 0.73
CA GLY A 127 14.60 -6.40 -0.60
C GLY A 127 16.03 -5.86 -0.58
N LEU A 128 16.33 -4.85 0.25
CA LEU A 128 17.68 -4.32 0.42
C LEU A 128 18.62 -5.34 1.07
N VAL A 129 18.16 -6.04 2.11
CA VAL A 129 18.95 -7.07 2.79
C VAL A 129 19.27 -8.23 1.84
N ALA A 130 18.33 -8.60 0.96
CA ALA A 130 18.54 -9.65 -0.03
C ALA A 130 19.61 -9.31 -1.09
N LEU A 131 20.01 -8.05 -1.23
CA LEU A 131 21.11 -7.64 -2.10
C LEU A 131 22.50 -7.85 -1.45
N VAL A 132 22.55 -8.07 -0.13
CA VAL A 132 23.82 -8.28 0.58
C VAL A 132 24.28 -9.73 0.37
N PRO A 133 25.46 -9.94 -0.24
CA PRO A 133 26.00 -11.28 -0.45
C PRO A 133 26.13 -12.04 0.88
N GLY A 134 25.70 -13.30 0.90
CA GLY A 134 25.83 -14.18 2.06
C GLY A 134 24.75 -14.06 3.14
N VAL A 135 23.77 -13.16 2.98
CA VAL A 135 22.64 -13.04 3.93
C VAL A 135 21.48 -13.97 3.59
N VAL A 136 21.19 -14.15 2.30
CA VAL A 136 20.23 -15.16 1.84
C VAL A 136 21.01 -16.46 1.69
N VAL A 137 20.79 -17.38 2.63
CA VAL A 137 21.47 -18.68 2.67
C VAL A 137 20.99 -19.50 1.47
N HIS A 138 21.94 -19.92 0.64
CA HIS A 138 21.76 -20.91 -0.41
C HIS A 138 21.95 -22.32 0.14
#